data_AF-A0A1C5X0M0-F1
#
_entry.id   AF-A0A1C5X0M0-F1
#
_cell.length_a   1.000
_cell.length_b   1.000
_cell.length_c   1.000
_cell.angle_alpha   90.00
_cell.angle_beta   90.00
_cell.angle_gamma   90.00
#
_symmetry.space_group_name_H-M   'P 1'
#
loop_
_entity.id
_entity.type
_entity.pdbx_description
1 polymer ?
#
loop_
_entity_poly.entity_id
_entity_poly.type
_entity_poly.pdbx_seq_one_letter_code
_entity_poly.pdbx_strand_id
1 'polypeptide(L)'
;MYKILTIGGEDYKLEYTIEAALYSDCVAKLSKFLTNMGQAENEKDIEKLLDGVSNIPQTALTIFYAGLMEAHGTHADGDGRVPDIQTAKRLLAQYAKEHAEDDIGNFYGILEICIEQMGEDDFFKLVGLDRIIAAGQKKVKKVPKVPQDHLRKVSGQ
;
A
#
# COMPACT_ATOMS: atom_id res chain seq x y z
N MET A 1 -13.51 -0.08 -10.86
CA MET A 1 -13.70 -1.30 -11.69
C MET A 1 -13.45 -2.48 -10.75
N TYR A 2 -13.36 -3.73 -11.19
CA TYR A 2 -12.85 -4.77 -10.28
C TYR A 2 -11.94 -5.71 -11.06
N LYS A 3 -10.92 -6.24 -10.39
CA LYS A 3 -10.08 -7.31 -10.94
C LYS A 3 -10.67 -8.65 -10.56
N ILE A 4 -10.60 -9.63 -11.46
CA ILE A 4 -10.93 -11.02 -11.14
C ILE A 4 -9.63 -11.78 -10.95
N LEU A 5 -9.55 -12.51 -9.84
CA LEU A 5 -8.52 -13.50 -9.57
C LEU A 5 -9.18 -14.89 -9.55
N THR A 6 -8.74 -15.77 -10.44
CA THR A 6 -9.15 -17.18 -10.41
C THR A 6 -8.23 -17.91 -9.42
N ILE A 7 -8.81 -18.45 -8.35
CA ILE A 7 -8.10 -19.14 -7.27
C ILE A 7 -8.80 -20.47 -7.04
N GLY A 8 -8.11 -21.58 -7.27
CA GLY A 8 -8.72 -22.91 -7.12
C GLY A 8 -9.85 -23.22 -8.09
N GLY A 9 -9.82 -22.57 -9.27
CA GLY A 9 -10.88 -22.70 -10.27
C GLY A 9 -12.13 -21.85 -9.99
N GLU A 10 -12.11 -21.02 -8.93
CA GLU A 10 -13.20 -20.11 -8.57
C GLU A 10 -12.78 -18.65 -8.75
N ASP A 11 -13.72 -17.80 -9.17
CA ASP A 11 -13.46 -16.38 -9.39
C ASP A 11 -13.74 -15.54 -8.13
N TYR A 12 -12.74 -14.74 -7.76
CA TYR A 12 -12.79 -13.76 -6.69
C TYR A 12 -12.61 -12.36 -7.25
N LYS A 13 -13.50 -11.44 -6.89
CA LYS A 13 -13.43 -10.03 -7.23
C LYS A 13 -12.57 -9.31 -6.21
N LEU A 14 -11.63 -8.54 -6.72
CA LEU A 14 -10.78 -7.65 -5.95
C LEU A 14 -11.16 -6.21 -6.30
N GLU A 15 -11.65 -5.46 -5.31
CA GLU A 15 -12.03 -4.05 -5.45
C GLU A 15 -11.81 -3.27 -4.15
N TYR A 16 -11.44 -2.00 -4.27
CA TYR A 16 -11.05 -1.17 -3.13
C TYR A 16 -11.99 0.03 -2.99
N THR A 17 -13.11 -0.18 -2.32
CA THR A 17 -14.13 0.84 -2.08
C THR A 17 -14.42 0.99 -0.58
N ILE A 18 -15.66 0.84 -0.14
CA ILE A 18 -16.10 1.27 1.20
C ILE A 18 -15.60 0.32 2.27
N GLU A 19 -15.77 -0.98 2.10
CA GLU A 19 -15.36 -1.97 3.09
C GLU A 19 -13.85 -1.98 3.27
N ALA A 20 -13.10 -1.87 2.16
CA ALA A 20 -11.65 -1.76 2.19
C ALA A 20 -11.17 -0.46 2.88
N ALA A 21 -11.87 0.67 2.66
CA ALA A 21 -11.52 1.96 3.24
C ALA A 21 -11.82 2.04 4.75
N LEU A 22 -12.87 1.34 5.19
CA LEU A 22 -13.25 1.25 6.60
C LEU A 22 -12.40 0.25 7.38
N TYR A 23 -11.67 -0.64 6.70
CA TYR A 23 -10.72 -1.53 7.35
C TYR A 23 -9.42 -0.81 7.75
N SER A 24 -9.37 -0.36 9.00
CA SER A 24 -8.27 0.49 9.53
C SER A 24 -6.87 -0.09 9.31
N ASP A 25 -6.72 -1.41 9.40
CA ASP A 25 -5.44 -2.09 9.25
C ASP A 25 -4.91 -2.01 7.82
N CYS A 26 -5.80 -2.01 6.82
CA CYS A 26 -5.44 -1.79 5.41
C CYS A 26 -4.82 -0.40 5.24
N VAL A 27 -5.54 0.65 5.66
CA VAL A 27 -5.10 2.05 5.51
C VAL A 27 -3.79 2.29 6.28
N ALA A 28 -3.68 1.77 7.50
CA ALA A 28 -2.50 1.93 8.33
C ALA A 28 -1.27 1.25 7.73
N LYS A 29 -1.40 0.00 7.27
CA LYS A 29 -0.27 -0.74 6.67
C LYS A 29 0.14 -0.17 5.32
N LEU A 30 -0.82 0.21 4.48
CA LEU A 30 -0.55 0.88 3.21
C LEU A 30 0.21 2.21 3.42
N SER A 31 -0.26 3.04 4.36
CA SER A 31 0.41 4.31 4.71
C SER A 31 1.85 4.11 5.17
N LYS A 32 2.06 3.11 6.05
CA LYS A 32 3.40 2.76 6.56
C LYS A 32 4.30 2.26 5.43
N PHE A 33 3.77 1.38 4.57
CA PHE A 33 4.49 0.85 3.42
C PHE A 33 4.95 1.97 2.47
N LEU A 34 4.04 2.86 2.06
CA LEU A 34 4.37 3.99 1.17
C LEU A 34 5.37 4.97 1.81
N THR A 35 5.24 5.23 3.11
CA THR A 35 6.19 6.08 3.84
C THR A 35 7.59 5.47 3.88
N ASN A 36 7.69 4.16 4.13
CA ASN A 36 8.96 3.45 4.15
C ASN A 36 9.62 3.43 2.77
N MET A 37 8.83 3.23 1.70
CA MET A 37 9.33 3.25 0.32
C MET A 37 9.82 4.64 -0.11
N GLY A 38 9.09 5.71 0.25
CA GLY A 38 9.45 7.08 -0.11
C GLY A 38 10.65 7.68 0.66
N GLN A 39 11.18 6.98 1.65
CA GLN A 39 12.32 7.42 2.48
C GLN A 39 13.65 6.73 2.14
N ALA A 40 13.66 5.77 1.20
CA ALA A 40 14.88 5.08 0.80
C ALA A 40 15.65 5.92 -0.23
N GLU A 41 16.71 6.61 0.21
CA GLU A 41 17.54 7.43 -0.67
C GLU A 41 19.02 6.98 -0.73
N ASN A 42 19.55 6.19 0.23
CA ASN A 42 20.97 5.76 0.25
C ASN A 42 21.23 4.35 0.84
N GLU A 43 22.43 3.77 0.63
CA GLU A 43 22.84 2.42 1.10
C GLU A 43 22.75 2.18 2.64
N LYS A 44 22.68 3.22 3.47
CA LYS A 44 22.42 3.07 4.93
C LYS A 44 20.93 2.83 5.26
N ASP A 45 20.04 2.95 4.27
CA ASP A 45 18.63 2.63 4.39
C ASP A 45 18.34 1.14 4.18
N ILE A 46 19.37 0.28 4.07
CA ILE A 46 19.20 -1.17 3.90
C ILE A 46 18.37 -1.79 5.04
N GLU A 47 18.51 -1.34 6.30
CA GLU A 47 17.65 -1.80 7.41
C GLU A 47 16.20 -1.34 7.27
N LYS A 48 15.95 -0.13 6.76
CA LYS A 48 14.58 0.39 6.51
C LYS A 48 13.94 -0.23 5.26
N LEU A 49 14.75 -0.52 4.26
CA LEU A 49 14.39 -1.33 3.10
C LEU A 49 14.09 -2.76 3.54
N LEU A 50 14.90 -3.36 4.40
CA LEU A 50 14.67 -4.69 5.02
C LEU A 50 13.43 -4.70 5.91
N ASP A 51 13.15 -3.63 6.66
CA ASP A 51 11.91 -3.48 7.46
C ASP A 51 10.68 -3.24 6.58
N GLY A 52 10.84 -2.53 5.46
CA GLY A 52 9.82 -2.43 4.42
C GLY A 52 9.54 -3.79 3.80
N VAL A 53 10.60 -4.53 3.45
CA VAL A 53 10.55 -5.87 2.82
C VAL A 53 10.03 -6.93 3.78
N SER A 54 10.42 -6.92 5.06
CA SER A 54 9.97 -7.89 6.06
C SER A 54 8.49 -7.76 6.39
N ASN A 55 7.92 -6.56 6.19
CA ASN A 55 6.49 -6.32 6.35
C ASN A 55 5.67 -6.60 5.08
N ILE A 56 6.29 -6.89 3.92
CA ILE A 56 5.58 -7.16 2.67
C ILE A 56 4.56 -8.31 2.85
N PRO A 57 4.90 -9.49 3.41
CA PRO A 57 3.94 -10.59 3.51
C PRO A 57 2.67 -10.23 4.29
N GLN A 58 2.84 -9.56 5.43
CA GLN A 58 1.71 -9.19 6.28
C GLN A 58 0.91 -8.02 5.66
N THR A 59 1.58 -7.09 4.99
CA THR A 59 0.96 -5.99 4.27
C THR A 59 0.13 -6.51 3.10
N ALA A 60 0.72 -7.37 2.27
CA ALA A 60 0.06 -8.06 1.17
C ALA A 60 -1.18 -8.82 1.65
N LEU A 61 -1.08 -9.63 2.70
CA LEU A 61 -2.25 -10.34 3.26
C LEU A 61 -3.36 -9.38 3.72
N THR A 62 -3.00 -8.31 4.40
CA THR A 62 -3.98 -7.37 4.96
C THR A 62 -4.70 -6.62 3.85
N ILE A 63 -3.95 -6.15 2.85
CA ILE A 63 -4.48 -5.42 1.71
C ILE A 63 -5.30 -6.36 0.81
N PHE A 64 -4.80 -7.56 0.52
CA PHE A 64 -5.50 -8.58 -0.24
C PHE A 64 -6.85 -8.92 0.41
N TYR A 65 -6.87 -9.12 1.74
CA TYR A 65 -8.12 -9.32 2.45
C TYR A 65 -9.07 -8.13 2.28
N ALA A 66 -8.56 -6.90 2.44
CA ALA A 66 -9.36 -5.69 2.27
C ALA A 66 -10.03 -5.62 0.88
N GLY A 67 -9.28 -5.95 -0.17
CA GLY A 67 -9.80 -5.95 -1.55
C GLY A 67 -10.87 -7.02 -1.82
N LEU A 68 -10.93 -8.07 -1.00
CA LEU A 68 -11.96 -9.12 -1.09
C LEU A 68 -13.21 -8.77 -0.28
N MET A 69 -13.13 -7.83 0.67
CA MET A 69 -14.22 -7.58 1.62
C MET A 69 -15.49 -7.11 0.92
N GLU A 70 -15.40 -6.21 -0.07
CA GLU A 70 -16.59 -5.61 -0.71
C GLU A 70 -17.49 -6.65 -1.40
N ALA A 71 -16.89 -7.60 -2.10
CA ALA A 71 -17.65 -8.63 -2.82
C ALA A 71 -17.89 -9.90 -1.97
N HIS A 72 -17.01 -10.20 -1.00
CA HIS A 72 -16.95 -11.50 -0.34
C HIS A 72 -17.03 -11.46 1.18
N GLY A 73 -17.20 -10.28 1.76
CA GLY A 73 -17.38 -10.08 3.20
C GLY A 73 -18.73 -10.57 3.71
N THR A 74 -18.96 -10.39 5.02
CA THR A 74 -20.18 -10.84 5.72
C THR A 74 -21.25 -9.76 5.86
N HIS A 75 -21.03 -8.59 5.27
CA HIS A 75 -22.04 -7.53 5.19
C HIS A 75 -23.17 -7.92 4.22
N ALA A 76 -24.25 -7.15 4.22
CA ALA A 76 -25.49 -7.49 3.51
C ALA A 76 -25.32 -7.69 2.00
N ASP A 77 -24.38 -6.98 1.38
CA ASP A 77 -24.12 -7.02 -0.06
C ASP A 77 -22.99 -7.98 -0.46
N GLY A 78 -22.29 -8.57 0.52
CA GLY A 78 -21.21 -9.53 0.30
C GLY A 78 -21.73 -10.96 0.20
N ASP A 79 -21.03 -11.81 -0.56
CA ASP A 79 -21.41 -13.22 -0.75
C ASP A 79 -20.98 -14.16 0.41
N GLY A 80 -20.29 -13.63 1.42
CA GLY A 80 -19.85 -14.35 2.61
C GLY A 80 -18.74 -15.38 2.39
N ARG A 81 -18.15 -15.47 1.19
CA ARG A 81 -17.08 -16.46 0.90
C ARG A 81 -15.78 -16.19 1.64
N VAL A 82 -15.52 -14.94 2.05
CA VAL A 82 -14.30 -14.52 2.75
C VAL A 82 -14.67 -13.83 4.06
N PRO A 83 -15.12 -14.59 5.09
CA PRO A 83 -15.63 -14.00 6.32
C PRO A 83 -14.53 -13.43 7.23
N ASP A 84 -13.28 -13.83 7.02
CA ASP A 84 -12.16 -13.45 7.86
C ASP A 84 -10.82 -13.47 7.10
N ILE A 85 -9.81 -12.83 7.71
CA ILE A 85 -8.44 -12.78 7.18
C ILE A 85 -7.78 -14.16 7.10
N GLN A 86 -8.24 -15.16 7.87
CA GLN A 86 -7.70 -16.53 7.78
C GLN A 86 -8.15 -17.22 6.50
N THR A 87 -9.37 -16.94 6.05
CA THR A 87 -9.88 -17.40 4.76
C THR A 87 -9.14 -16.72 3.62
N ALA A 88 -8.94 -15.40 3.69
CA ALA A 88 -8.10 -14.69 2.73
C ALA A 88 -6.66 -15.23 2.69
N LYS A 89 -6.07 -15.58 3.85
CA LYS A 89 -4.74 -16.19 3.93
C LYS A 89 -4.66 -17.53 3.19
N ARG A 90 -5.70 -18.36 3.27
CA ARG A 90 -5.77 -19.63 2.54
C ARG A 90 -5.84 -19.39 1.03
N LEU A 91 -6.67 -18.45 0.60
CA LEU A 91 -6.79 -18.05 -0.81
C LEU A 91 -5.46 -17.50 -1.36
N LEU A 92 -4.82 -16.59 -0.61
CA LEU A 92 -3.51 -16.03 -0.97
C LEU A 92 -2.46 -17.14 -1.11
N ALA A 93 -2.40 -18.08 -0.16
CA ALA A 93 -1.47 -19.20 -0.21
C ALA A 93 -1.76 -20.15 -1.38
N GLN A 94 -3.01 -20.30 -1.78
CA GLN A 94 -3.40 -21.09 -2.93
C GLN A 94 -3.01 -20.39 -4.24
N TYR A 95 -3.34 -19.10 -4.38
CA TYR A 95 -2.94 -18.28 -5.51
C TYR A 95 -1.42 -18.30 -5.71
N ALA A 96 -0.64 -18.12 -4.65
CA ALA A 96 0.82 -18.18 -4.72
C ALA A 96 1.36 -19.54 -5.19
N LYS A 97 0.66 -20.64 -4.89
CA LYS A 97 1.03 -21.98 -5.39
C LYS A 97 0.67 -22.17 -6.85
N GLU A 98 -0.51 -21.69 -7.26
CA GLU A 98 -1.02 -21.78 -8.62
C GLU A 98 -0.16 -20.93 -9.59
N HIS A 99 0.46 -19.87 -9.09
CA HIS A 99 1.31 -18.95 -9.84
C HIS A 99 2.80 -19.06 -9.46
N ALA A 100 3.25 -20.16 -8.85
CA ALA A 100 4.62 -20.28 -8.32
C ALA A 100 5.72 -20.17 -9.39
N GLU A 101 5.39 -20.41 -10.65
CA GLU A 101 6.31 -20.24 -11.80
C GLU A 101 6.24 -18.83 -12.42
N ASP A 102 5.28 -18.01 -11.99
CA ASP A 102 5.10 -16.63 -12.46
C ASP A 102 5.72 -15.63 -11.47
N ASP A 103 6.15 -14.46 -11.95
CA ASP A 103 6.66 -13.37 -11.10
C ASP A 103 5.62 -12.81 -10.12
N ILE A 104 4.34 -13.15 -10.29
CA ILE A 104 3.21 -12.72 -9.46
C ILE A 104 2.84 -13.72 -8.34
N GLY A 105 3.42 -14.92 -8.33
CA GLY A 105 3.15 -15.97 -7.34
C GLY A 105 3.80 -15.79 -5.98
N ASN A 106 4.09 -14.56 -5.58
CA ASN A 106 4.74 -14.24 -4.32
C ASN A 106 4.08 -13.03 -3.65
N PHE A 107 4.41 -12.78 -2.38
CA PHE A 107 3.77 -11.70 -1.61
C PHE A 107 3.94 -10.31 -2.23
N TYR A 108 5.07 -10.06 -2.90
CA TYR A 108 5.31 -8.77 -3.53
C TYR A 108 4.47 -8.61 -4.80
N GLY A 109 4.43 -9.61 -5.67
CA GLY A 109 3.56 -9.58 -6.86
C GLY A 109 2.07 -9.46 -6.52
N ILE A 110 1.60 -10.14 -5.46
CA ILE A 110 0.23 -9.97 -4.96
C ILE A 110 0.00 -8.55 -4.45
N LEU A 111 0.97 -7.96 -3.76
CA LEU A 111 0.89 -6.57 -3.29
C LEU A 111 0.84 -5.59 -4.47
N GLU A 112 1.60 -5.82 -5.53
CA GLU A 112 1.55 -5.01 -6.76
C GLU A 112 0.17 -5.08 -7.41
N ILE A 113 -0.40 -6.27 -7.60
CA ILE A 113 -1.76 -6.46 -8.11
C ILE A 113 -2.78 -5.65 -7.30
N CYS A 114 -2.64 -5.66 -5.96
CA CYS A 114 -3.52 -4.93 -5.09
C CYS A 114 -3.37 -3.41 -5.22
N ILE A 115 -2.14 -2.90 -5.28
CA ILE A 115 -1.83 -1.48 -5.43
C ILE A 115 -2.31 -0.95 -6.78
N GLU A 116 -2.13 -1.71 -7.86
CA GLU A 116 -2.67 -1.38 -9.18
C GLU A 116 -4.19 -1.22 -9.13
N GLN A 117 -4.90 -2.21 -8.56
CA GLN A 117 -6.35 -2.15 -8.44
C GLN A 117 -6.83 -0.99 -7.54
N MET A 118 -6.12 -0.69 -6.44
CA MET A 118 -6.37 0.51 -5.64
C MET A 118 -6.26 1.80 -6.45
N GLY A 119 -5.32 1.86 -7.39
CA GLY A 119 -5.17 2.98 -8.32
C GLY A 119 -6.36 3.11 -9.27
N GLU A 120 -6.82 1.99 -9.84
CA GLU A 120 -7.99 1.94 -10.72
C GLU A 120 -9.31 2.31 -10.00
N ASP A 121 -9.39 2.07 -8.69
CA ASP A 121 -10.57 2.33 -7.87
C ASP A 121 -10.56 3.72 -7.19
N ASP A 122 -9.59 4.59 -7.52
CA ASP A 122 -9.40 5.89 -6.86
C ASP A 122 -9.25 5.77 -5.32
N PHE A 123 -8.77 4.62 -4.82
CA PHE A 123 -8.75 4.30 -3.39
C PHE A 123 -7.89 5.29 -2.59
N PHE A 124 -6.72 5.67 -3.11
CA PHE A 124 -5.82 6.63 -2.44
C PHE A 124 -6.49 7.99 -2.20
N LYS A 125 -7.35 8.41 -3.12
CA LYS A 125 -8.17 9.61 -2.98
C LYS A 125 -9.30 9.41 -1.99
N LEU A 126 -9.96 8.24 -2.02
CA LEU A 126 -11.04 7.86 -1.11
C LEU A 126 -10.58 7.92 0.36
N VAL A 127 -9.42 7.33 0.68
CA VAL A 127 -8.87 7.32 2.04
C VAL A 127 -8.05 8.57 2.40
N GLY A 128 -7.95 9.53 1.47
CA GLY A 128 -7.28 10.82 1.68
C GLY A 128 -5.75 10.77 1.68
N LEU A 129 -5.13 9.65 1.27
CA LEU A 129 -3.68 9.49 1.24
C LEU A 129 -2.99 10.44 0.25
N ASP A 130 -3.58 10.68 -0.91
CA ASP A 130 -3.03 11.61 -1.91
C ASP A 130 -2.77 13.00 -1.31
N ARG A 131 -3.72 13.48 -0.50
CA ARG A 131 -3.61 14.80 0.15
C ARG A 131 -2.51 14.81 1.21
N ILE A 132 -2.39 13.73 1.98
CA ILE A 132 -1.40 13.60 3.03
C ILE A 132 0.01 13.55 2.43
N ILE A 133 0.22 12.73 1.39
CA ILE A 133 1.51 12.61 0.68
C ILE A 133 1.90 13.96 0.07
N ALA A 134 0.98 14.63 -0.65
CA ALA A 134 1.24 15.94 -1.23
C ALA A 134 1.54 17.03 -0.18
N ALA A 135 0.90 16.98 0.99
CA ALA A 135 1.18 17.91 2.09
C ALA A 135 2.56 17.65 2.73
N GLY A 136 2.98 16.39 2.85
CA GLY A 136 4.30 16.00 3.34
C GLY A 136 5.43 16.53 2.45
N GLN A 137 5.34 16.32 1.13
CA GLN A 137 6.34 16.79 0.16
C GLN A 137 6.51 18.33 0.15
N LYS A 138 5.41 19.08 0.35
CA LYS A 138 5.46 20.56 0.42
C LYS A 138 6.21 21.08 1.65
N LYS A 139 6.25 20.34 2.77
CA LYS A 139 6.94 20.76 3.99
C LYS A 139 8.46 20.55 3.91
N VAL A 140 8.93 19.52 3.22
CA VAL A 140 10.38 19.23 3.05
C VAL A 140 11.09 20.28 2.17
N LYS A 141 10.38 20.91 1.22
CA LYS A 141 10.95 21.94 0.32
C LYS A 141 11.19 23.33 0.95
N LYS A 142 10.88 23.55 2.24
CA LYS A 142 11.20 24.83 2.92
C LYS A 142 12.47 24.73 3.76
N VAL A 143 13.63 24.73 3.10
CA VAL A 143 14.87 25.19 3.75
C VAL A 143 14.86 26.72 3.66
N PRO A 144 14.78 27.47 4.77
CA PRO A 144 14.90 28.93 4.71
C PRO A 144 16.28 29.26 4.16
N LYS A 145 16.35 30.02 3.05
CA LYS A 145 17.62 30.64 2.67
C LYS A 145 18.03 31.55 3.82
N VAL A 146 19.14 31.25 4.48
CA VAL A 146 19.78 32.13 5.45
C VAL A 146 20.07 33.45 4.71
N PRO A 147 19.50 34.60 5.12
CA PRO A 147 19.80 35.87 4.47
C PRO A 147 21.29 36.17 4.64
N GLN A 148 21.98 36.34 3.50
CA GLN A 148 23.42 36.62 3.44
C GLN A 148 23.72 38.12 3.71
N ASP A 149 22.85 38.81 4.46
CA ASP A 149 22.88 40.27 4.65
C ASP A 149 23.75 40.73 5.83
N HIS A 150 24.39 39.81 6.55
CA HIS A 150 25.26 40.15 7.70
C HIS A 150 26.76 40.00 7.45
N LEU A 151 27.22 39.62 6.25
CA LEU A 151 28.63 39.77 5.89
C LEU A 151 28.87 41.19 5.38
N ARG A 152 28.79 42.15 6.31
CA ARG A 152 29.16 43.55 6.11
C ARG A 152 30.62 43.60 5.65
N LYS A 153 30.86 44.15 4.45
CA LYS A 153 32.17 44.61 4.01
C LYS A 153 32.76 45.52 5.10
N VAL A 154 33.90 45.13 5.67
CA VAL A 154 34.78 46.08 6.35
C VAL A 154 36.02 46.21 5.48
N SER A 155 35.97 47.21 4.62
CA SER A 155 37.12 47.77 3.92
C SER A 155 37.83 48.73 4.88
N GLY A 156 39.15 48.63 4.99
CA GLY A 156 40.04 49.75 5.34
C GLY A 156 40.47 49.87 6.81
N GLN A 157 41.71 49.51 7.09
CA GLN A 157 42.82 50.46 7.32
C GLN A 157 44.16 49.76 7.11
#